data_AF-A0A4Y2RU07-F1
#
_entry.id   AF-A0A4Y2RU07-F1
#
_cell.length_a   1.000
_cell.length_b   1.000
_cell.length_c   1.000
_cell.angle_alpha   90.00
_cell.angle_beta   90.00
_cell.angle_gamma   90.00
#
_symmetry.space_group_name_H-M   'P 1'
#
loop_
_entity.id
_entity.type
_entity.pdbx_description
1 polymer ?
#
loop_
_entity_poly.entity_id
_entity_poly.type
_entity_poly.pdbx_seq_one_letter_code
_entity_poly.pdbx_strand_id
1 'polypeptide(L)'
;MSALQTLSHYDIQMHPVALKILSILHFLRKEGFSIIFCWVPSHVGISGNEIADSIAKFASTFLTQDIPYSDVKKSFVSHLHTTWQNNWDLQMNNKLHFVKPFIDMWPILPIRELDVKLTRLRIGHTRFTHKHLIFGERTPVCPTCHTDFSVTHILIECPSFKSHREYHFNSQSLTLQDLVEISNYPADNYIIYSDSLSVIQALSSLHRHSHPLAFSILDLHDRLVCKGFSILLCWVPSHVGISGNEIADIAAKNASAVLDNSTPLKDFKHYINLALHSRWENRWNSQSMNKPHSIKPVVTPWPILTNRKADTIVTRLRVGHTRYTHRHLLMGEQAPMCTQCNCI
;
A
#
# COMPACT_ATOMS: atom_id res chain seq x y z
N MET A 1 9.59 25.24 -5.26
CA MET A 1 11.04 25.50 -5.17
C MET A 1 11.27 26.97 -5.48
N SER A 2 12.10 27.66 -4.69
CA SER A 2 12.39 29.07 -4.97
C SER A 2 13.25 29.20 -6.24
N ALA A 3 13.17 30.34 -6.92
CA ALA A 3 14.00 30.63 -8.09
C ALA A 3 15.51 30.50 -7.76
N LEU A 4 15.90 30.85 -6.53
CA LEU A 4 17.28 30.72 -6.04
C LEU A 4 17.71 29.26 -5.87
N GLN A 5 16.85 28.39 -5.34
CA GLN A 5 17.12 26.94 -5.26
C GLN A 5 17.26 26.32 -6.65
N THR A 6 16.49 26.82 -7.61
CA THR A 6 16.54 26.37 -9.01
C THR A 6 17.86 26.78 -9.67
N LEU A 7 18.38 27.98 -9.38
CA LEU A 7 19.66 28.45 -9.93
C LEU A 7 20.90 27.84 -9.26
N SER A 8 20.77 27.28 -8.05
CA SER A 8 21.91 26.67 -7.33
C SER A 8 22.18 25.21 -7.73
N HIS A 9 21.22 24.52 -8.34
CA HIS A 9 21.35 23.12 -8.75
C HIS A 9 21.07 22.99 -10.25
N TYR A 10 22.11 22.64 -11.02
CA TYR A 10 21.96 22.40 -12.46
C TYR A 10 21.24 21.07 -12.72
N ASP A 11 20.15 21.11 -13.50
CA ASP A 11 19.39 19.94 -13.95
C ASP A 11 19.07 20.05 -15.46
N ILE A 12 19.07 18.92 -16.16
CA ILE A 12 18.76 18.78 -17.58
C ILE A 12 17.28 19.14 -17.85
N GLN A 13 16.40 19.03 -16.86
CA GLN A 13 14.98 19.41 -16.95
C GLN A 13 14.70 20.85 -16.49
N MET A 14 15.72 21.70 -16.34
CA MET A 14 15.53 23.08 -15.91
C MET A 14 14.69 23.90 -16.89
N HIS A 15 13.93 24.83 -16.32
CA HIS A 15 13.11 25.77 -17.07
C HIS A 15 13.97 26.62 -18.05
N PRO A 16 13.52 26.87 -19.29
CA PRO A 16 14.32 27.61 -20.29
C PRO A 16 14.82 28.98 -19.83
N VAL A 17 14.00 29.69 -19.03
CA VAL A 17 14.39 30.98 -18.43
C VAL A 17 15.53 30.82 -17.44
N ALA A 18 15.55 29.75 -16.63
CA ALA A 18 16.63 29.51 -15.68
C ALA A 18 17.95 29.20 -16.42
N LEU A 19 17.89 28.47 -17.54
CA LEU A 19 19.06 28.24 -18.40
C LEU A 19 19.59 29.55 -19.01
N LYS A 20 18.71 30.44 -19.49
CA LYS A 20 19.09 31.78 -19.96
C LYS A 20 19.78 32.58 -18.85
N ILE A 21 19.22 32.60 -17.64
CA ILE A 21 19.82 33.30 -16.49
C ILE A 21 21.21 32.73 -16.18
N LEU A 22 21.37 31.40 -16.14
CA LEU A 22 22.67 30.76 -15.91
C LEU A 22 23.71 31.13 -17.00
N SER A 23 23.29 31.20 -18.26
CA SER A 23 24.18 31.62 -19.36
C SER A 23 24.67 33.07 -19.19
N ILE A 24 23.78 33.97 -18.79
CA ILE A 24 24.11 35.38 -18.53
C ILE A 24 25.03 35.49 -17.31
N LEU A 25 24.75 34.76 -16.24
CA LEU A 25 25.60 34.73 -15.04
C LEU A 25 27.01 34.22 -15.35
N HIS A 26 27.12 33.19 -16.19
CA HIS A 26 28.42 32.67 -16.63
C HIS A 26 29.21 33.71 -17.42
N PHE A 27 28.55 34.41 -18.36
CA PHE A 27 29.15 35.51 -19.11
C PHE A 27 29.64 36.63 -18.19
N LEU A 28 28.80 37.12 -17.28
CA LEU A 28 29.16 38.22 -16.37
C LEU A 28 30.30 37.83 -15.41
N ARG A 29 30.36 36.58 -14.95
CA ARG A 29 31.50 36.11 -14.15
C ARG A 29 32.80 36.08 -14.94
N LYS A 30 32.74 35.75 -16.24
CA LYS A 30 33.92 35.76 -17.13
C LYS A 30 34.47 37.18 -17.33
N GLU A 31 33.58 38.18 -17.36
CA GLU A 31 33.95 39.60 -17.42
C GLU A 31 34.44 40.16 -16.07
N GLY A 32 34.54 39.34 -15.02
CA GLY A 32 35.09 39.72 -13.72
C GLY A 32 34.08 40.26 -12.71
N PHE A 33 32.77 40.20 -13.00
CA PHE A 33 31.75 40.64 -12.05
C PHE A 33 31.51 39.59 -10.94
N SER A 34 31.57 40.03 -9.68
CA SER A 34 31.13 39.25 -8.53
C SER A 34 29.64 39.47 -8.29
N ILE A 35 28.83 38.42 -8.47
CA ILE A 35 27.36 38.48 -8.33
C ILE A 35 26.94 37.62 -7.16
N ILE A 36 26.26 38.25 -6.19
CA ILE A 36 25.69 37.61 -5.00
C ILE A 36 24.17 37.72 -5.07
N PHE A 37 23.48 36.60 -4.87
CA PHE A 37 22.03 36.58 -4.76
C PHE A 37 21.61 36.64 -3.29
N CYS A 38 20.77 37.62 -2.96
CA CYS A 38 20.15 37.74 -1.65
C CYS A 38 18.64 37.59 -1.81
N TRP A 39 18.01 36.82 -0.93
CA TRP A 39 16.55 36.77 -0.87
C TRP A 39 16.03 38.02 -0.15
N VAL A 40 14.99 38.64 -0.71
CA VAL A 40 14.32 39.80 -0.12
C VAL A 40 12.82 39.48 -0.03
N PRO A 41 12.17 39.75 1.11
CA PRO A 41 10.73 39.55 1.24
C PRO A 41 9.96 40.51 0.33
N SER A 42 9.02 39.98 -0.46
CA SER A 42 8.14 40.78 -1.33
C SER A 42 7.02 41.44 -0.52
N HIS A 43 6.52 42.59 -0.99
CA HIS A 43 5.40 43.34 -0.42
C HIS A 43 5.61 43.89 1.01
N VAL A 44 6.86 44.18 1.38
CA VAL A 44 7.23 44.80 2.67
C VAL A 44 7.62 46.28 2.52
N GLY A 45 7.34 46.90 1.35
CA GLY A 45 7.56 48.33 1.14
C GLY A 45 9.03 48.73 0.91
N ILE A 46 9.90 47.78 0.54
CA ILE A 46 11.27 48.09 0.12
C ILE A 46 11.21 48.71 -1.27
N SER A 47 11.42 50.03 -1.35
CA SER A 47 11.21 50.83 -2.57
C SER A 47 11.88 50.24 -3.82
N GLY A 48 13.14 49.78 -3.71
CA GLY A 48 13.86 49.15 -4.83
C GLY A 48 13.24 47.83 -5.31
N ASN A 49 12.71 47.01 -4.40
CA ASN A 49 12.06 45.75 -4.75
C ASN A 49 10.66 45.99 -5.36
N GLU A 50 9.91 46.94 -4.82
CA GLU A 50 8.60 47.33 -5.36
C GLU A 50 8.73 47.90 -6.78
N ILE A 51 9.76 48.73 -7.04
CA ILE A 51 10.07 49.23 -8.38
C ILE A 51 10.40 48.06 -9.32
N ALA A 52 11.27 47.13 -8.90
CA ALA A 52 11.62 45.95 -9.69
C ALA A 52 10.39 45.08 -10.01
N ASP A 53 9.53 44.80 -9.01
CA ASP A 53 8.30 44.03 -9.17
C ASP A 53 7.30 44.76 -10.10
N SER A 54 7.19 46.08 -10.01
CA SER A 54 6.34 46.88 -10.89
C SER A 54 6.80 46.84 -12.35
N ILE A 55 8.12 46.94 -12.60
CA ILE A 55 8.71 46.85 -13.93
C ILE A 55 8.55 45.44 -14.49
N ALA A 56 8.74 44.40 -13.67
CA ALA A 56 8.55 43.02 -14.08
C ALA A 56 7.09 42.73 -14.47
N LYS A 57 6.11 43.24 -13.70
CA LYS A 57 4.68 43.15 -14.02
C LYS A 57 4.31 43.94 -15.27
N PHE A 58 4.92 45.09 -15.49
CA PHE A 58 4.71 45.86 -16.72
C PHE A 58 5.32 45.13 -17.93
N ALA A 59 6.53 44.58 -17.80
CA ALA A 59 7.18 43.84 -18.89
C ALA A 59 6.41 42.57 -19.26
N SER A 60 5.76 41.91 -18.29
CA SER A 60 4.98 40.70 -18.56
C SER A 60 3.72 40.95 -19.41
N THR A 61 3.20 42.19 -19.48
CA THR A 61 2.07 42.50 -20.38
C THR A 61 2.47 42.68 -21.84
N PHE A 62 3.76 42.89 -22.14
CA PHE A 62 4.27 43.08 -23.51
C PHE A 62 5.07 41.89 -24.04
N LEU A 63 5.53 41.00 -23.17
CA LEU A 63 6.28 39.82 -23.55
C LEU A 63 5.34 38.70 -24.01
N THR A 64 5.21 38.51 -25.33
CA THR A 64 4.72 37.26 -25.90
C THR A 64 5.80 36.19 -25.76
N GLN A 65 6.02 35.70 -24.54
CA GLN A 65 6.87 34.54 -24.33
C GLN A 65 6.09 33.27 -24.62
N ASP A 66 6.74 32.34 -25.33
CA ASP A 66 6.23 30.99 -25.50
C ASP A 66 6.03 30.35 -24.13
N ILE A 67 4.80 29.89 -23.87
CA ILE A 67 4.44 29.27 -22.60
C ILE A 67 5.16 27.91 -22.54
N PRO A 68 5.88 27.62 -21.45
CA PRO A 68 6.53 26.33 -21.27
C PRO A 68 5.53 25.19 -21.40
N TYR A 69 5.91 24.13 -22.10
CA TYR A 69 5.08 22.93 -22.27
C TYR A 69 4.57 22.38 -20.92
N SER A 70 5.40 22.44 -19.85
CA SER A 70 5.02 22.01 -18.50
C SER A 70 3.79 22.74 -17.97
N ASP A 71 3.69 24.04 -18.26
CA ASP A 71 2.67 24.92 -17.72
C ASP A 71 1.36 24.78 -18.51
N VAL A 72 1.47 24.68 -19.84
CA VAL A 72 0.33 24.34 -20.70
C VAL A 72 -0.19 22.94 -20.37
N LYS A 73 0.70 21.94 -20.22
CA LYS A 73 0.32 20.56 -19.87
C LYS A 73 -0.44 20.53 -18.55
N LYS A 74 0.02 21.25 -17.52
CA LYS A 74 -0.63 21.28 -16.21
C LYS A 74 -2.04 21.87 -16.31
N SER A 75 -2.19 23.00 -17.01
CA SER A 75 -3.49 23.65 -17.23
C SER A 75 -4.43 22.76 -18.04
N PHE A 76 -3.93 22.14 -19.11
CA PHE A 76 -4.69 21.24 -19.97
C PHE A 76 -5.15 19.97 -19.23
N VAL A 77 -4.27 19.32 -18.47
CA VAL A 77 -4.62 18.16 -17.64
C VAL A 77 -5.65 18.54 -16.58
N SER A 78 -5.49 19.70 -15.94
CA SER A 78 -6.48 20.20 -14.98
C SER A 78 -7.83 20.40 -15.64
N HIS A 79 -7.88 21.01 -16.83
CA HIS A 79 -9.12 21.22 -17.55
C HIS A 79 -9.79 19.89 -17.92
N LEU A 80 -9.03 18.92 -18.47
CA LEU A 80 -9.54 17.58 -18.75
C LEU A 80 -10.10 16.89 -17.50
N HIS A 81 -9.40 17.00 -16.37
CA HIS A 81 -9.84 16.42 -15.10
C HIS A 81 -11.15 17.05 -14.64
N THR A 82 -11.27 18.38 -14.70
CA THR A 82 -12.51 19.09 -14.36
C THR A 82 -13.65 18.71 -15.29
N THR A 83 -13.42 18.65 -16.60
CA THR A 83 -14.45 18.23 -17.56
C THR A 83 -14.88 16.77 -17.32
N TRP A 84 -13.95 15.88 -16.99
CA TRP A 84 -14.27 14.50 -16.67
C TRP A 84 -15.06 14.39 -15.35
N GLN A 85 -14.66 15.12 -14.32
CA GLN A 85 -15.39 15.16 -13.05
C GLN A 85 -16.82 15.68 -13.25
N ASN A 86 -17.01 16.77 -14.00
CA ASN A 86 -18.33 17.31 -14.31
C ASN A 86 -19.22 16.28 -15.04
N ASN A 87 -18.67 15.57 -16.02
CA ASN A 87 -19.41 14.51 -16.71
C ASN A 87 -19.73 13.33 -15.79
N TRP A 88 -18.84 13.04 -14.83
CA TRP A 88 -19.03 11.99 -13.85
C TRP A 88 -20.11 12.34 -12.83
N ASP A 89 -20.16 13.58 -12.36
CA ASP A 89 -21.18 14.11 -11.45
C ASP A 89 -22.59 14.08 -12.05
N LEU A 90 -22.71 14.15 -13.38
CA LEU A 90 -23.99 14.00 -14.08
C LEU A 90 -24.53 12.55 -14.05
N GLN A 91 -23.72 11.55 -13.68
CA GLN A 91 -24.10 10.13 -13.67
C GLN A 91 -24.84 9.73 -12.37
N MET A 92 -25.91 10.44 -12.04
CA MET A 92 -26.66 10.28 -10.77
C MET A 92 -27.24 8.87 -10.54
N ASN A 93 -27.55 8.13 -11.61
CA ASN A 93 -28.08 6.76 -11.53
C ASN A 93 -27.02 5.67 -11.66
N ASN A 94 -25.73 6.04 -11.63
CA ASN A 94 -24.65 5.07 -11.72
C ASN A 94 -24.24 4.57 -10.32
N LYS A 95 -24.39 3.26 -10.09
CA LYS A 95 -23.95 2.61 -8.84
C LYS A 95 -22.49 2.92 -8.49
N LEU A 96 -21.61 3.03 -9.50
CA LEU A 96 -20.19 3.31 -9.28
C LEU A 96 -19.94 4.77 -8.88
N HIS A 97 -20.78 5.72 -9.30
CA HIS A 97 -20.69 7.12 -8.87
C HIS A 97 -20.95 7.26 -7.37
N PHE A 98 -21.97 6.57 -6.85
CA PHE A 98 -22.22 6.53 -5.40
C PHE A 98 -21.03 5.98 -4.61
N VAL A 99 -20.35 4.97 -5.15
CA VAL A 99 -19.17 4.35 -4.53
C VAL A 99 -17.92 5.23 -4.68
N LYS A 100 -17.83 5.99 -5.77
CA LYS A 100 -16.66 6.79 -6.14
C LYS A 100 -17.10 8.15 -6.69
N PRO A 101 -17.36 9.15 -5.85
CA PRO A 101 -17.79 10.47 -6.31
C PRO A 101 -16.70 11.24 -7.07
N PHE A 102 -15.44 11.13 -6.63
CA PHE A 102 -14.32 11.82 -7.26
C PHE A 102 -13.53 10.89 -8.18
N ILE A 103 -13.13 11.34 -9.37
CA ILE A 103 -12.38 10.55 -10.35
C ILE A 103 -10.92 10.27 -9.94
N ASP A 104 -10.44 10.90 -8.85
CA ASP A 104 -9.08 10.74 -8.32
C ASP A 104 -8.70 9.28 -8.08
N MET A 105 -7.42 8.96 -8.07
CA MET A 105 -7.01 7.60 -7.76
C MET A 105 -7.36 7.25 -6.31
N TRP A 106 -7.96 6.09 -6.08
CA TRP A 106 -8.10 5.59 -4.70
C TRP A 106 -6.71 5.32 -4.13
N PRO A 107 -6.52 5.47 -2.80
CA PRO A 107 -5.30 5.01 -2.15
C PRO A 107 -5.05 3.55 -2.50
N ILE A 108 -3.96 3.28 -3.22
CA ILE A 108 -3.61 1.92 -3.64
C ILE A 108 -3.18 1.16 -2.40
N LEU A 109 -3.84 0.04 -2.11
CA LEU A 109 -3.38 -0.83 -1.05
C LEU A 109 -2.13 -1.60 -1.51
N PRO A 110 -1.10 -1.71 -0.65
CA PRO A 110 0.18 -2.37 -0.96
C PRO A 110 0.06 -3.84 -1.31
N ILE A 111 -0.99 -4.47 -0.81
CA ILE A 111 -1.25 -5.89 -0.88
C ILE A 111 -2.36 -6.09 -1.89
N ARG A 112 -2.01 -6.66 -3.04
CA ARG A 112 -2.96 -6.90 -4.14
C ARG A 112 -4.18 -7.69 -3.67
N GLU A 113 -4.02 -8.69 -2.82
CA GLU A 113 -5.14 -9.48 -2.30
C GLU A 113 -6.13 -8.62 -1.49
N LEU A 114 -5.62 -7.72 -0.65
CA LEU A 114 -6.45 -6.84 0.17
C LEU A 114 -7.11 -5.75 -0.69
N ASP A 115 -6.37 -5.20 -1.65
CA ASP A 115 -6.88 -4.26 -2.64
C ASP A 115 -8.05 -4.87 -3.43
N VAL A 116 -7.89 -6.10 -3.94
CA VAL A 116 -8.97 -6.85 -4.61
C VAL A 116 -10.19 -7.01 -3.70
N LYS A 117 -9.98 -7.43 -2.44
CA LYS A 117 -11.08 -7.63 -1.49
C LYS A 117 -11.80 -6.31 -1.20
N LEU A 118 -11.06 -5.24 -0.97
CA LEU A 118 -11.61 -3.93 -0.66
C LEU A 118 -12.34 -3.33 -1.87
N THR A 119 -11.78 -3.41 -3.08
CA THR A 119 -12.46 -3.01 -4.30
C THR A 119 -13.76 -3.78 -4.45
N ARG A 120 -13.74 -5.11 -4.31
CA ARG A 120 -14.95 -5.96 -4.39
C ARG A 120 -15.99 -5.58 -3.35
N LEU A 121 -15.59 -5.30 -2.11
CA LEU A 121 -16.50 -4.81 -1.07
C LEU A 121 -17.16 -3.48 -1.48
N ARG A 122 -16.37 -2.51 -1.95
CA ARG A 122 -16.84 -1.19 -2.40
C ARG A 122 -17.88 -1.30 -3.51
N ILE A 123 -17.63 -2.13 -4.53
CA ILE A 123 -18.57 -2.34 -5.65
C ILE A 123 -19.69 -3.36 -5.34
N GLY A 124 -19.72 -3.91 -4.12
CA GLY A 124 -20.74 -4.85 -3.66
C GLY A 124 -20.60 -6.29 -4.16
N HIS A 125 -19.45 -6.67 -4.74
CA HIS A 125 -19.18 -7.97 -5.36
C HIS A 125 -18.64 -9.00 -4.35
N THR A 126 -19.46 -9.40 -3.38
CA THR A 126 -19.12 -10.49 -2.47
C THR A 126 -19.83 -11.77 -2.91
N ARG A 127 -19.32 -12.94 -2.49
CA ARG A 127 -20.03 -14.20 -2.75
C ARG A 127 -21.46 -14.15 -2.20
N PHE A 128 -21.66 -13.60 -1.00
CA PHE A 128 -22.97 -13.57 -0.36
C PHE A 128 -23.98 -12.71 -1.13
N THR A 129 -23.56 -11.52 -1.58
CA THR A 129 -24.43 -10.57 -2.29
C THR A 129 -24.57 -10.88 -3.79
N HIS A 130 -23.60 -11.53 -4.43
CA HIS A 130 -23.61 -11.80 -5.89
C HIS A 130 -23.88 -13.26 -6.29
N LYS A 131 -23.88 -14.22 -5.36
CA LYS A 131 -24.12 -15.65 -5.69
C LYS A 131 -25.44 -15.83 -6.45
N HIS A 132 -26.49 -15.14 -6.03
CA HIS A 132 -27.81 -15.28 -6.64
C HIS A 132 -27.80 -14.92 -8.14
N LEU A 133 -26.99 -13.93 -8.56
CA LEU A 133 -26.82 -13.57 -9.98
C LEU A 133 -26.12 -14.68 -10.78
N ILE A 134 -25.17 -15.39 -10.17
CA ILE A 134 -24.40 -16.45 -10.84
C ILE A 134 -25.28 -17.69 -11.06
N PHE A 135 -26.16 -18.00 -10.11
CA PHE A 135 -27.00 -19.19 -10.13
C PHE A 135 -28.45 -18.91 -10.58
N GLY A 136 -28.80 -17.67 -10.90
CA GLY A 136 -30.17 -17.27 -11.27
C GLY A 136 -31.18 -17.41 -10.12
N GLU A 137 -30.71 -17.38 -8.87
CA GLU A 137 -31.55 -17.46 -7.68
C GLU A 137 -32.13 -16.08 -7.33
N ARG A 138 -33.16 -16.04 -6.46
CA ARG A 138 -33.71 -14.78 -5.95
C ARG A 138 -32.69 -14.07 -5.06
N THR A 139 -32.72 -12.73 -5.07
CA THR A 139 -31.90 -11.90 -4.20
C THR A 139 -32.13 -12.29 -2.73
N PRO A 140 -31.07 -12.54 -1.94
CA PRO A 140 -31.24 -12.85 -0.53
C PRO A 140 -31.73 -11.58 0.20
N VAL A 141 -32.80 -11.71 0.97
CA VAL A 141 -33.44 -10.61 1.70
C VAL A 141 -33.12 -10.72 3.19
N CYS A 142 -32.88 -9.58 3.83
CA CYS A 142 -32.69 -9.52 5.28
C CYS A 142 -33.98 -9.91 6.00
N PRO A 143 -33.96 -10.92 6.90
CA PRO A 143 -35.16 -11.34 7.63
C PRO A 143 -35.65 -10.29 8.63
N THR A 144 -34.78 -9.37 9.05
CA THR A 144 -35.10 -8.33 10.04
C THR A 144 -35.54 -7.02 9.40
N CYS A 145 -34.93 -6.64 8.28
CA CYS A 145 -35.18 -5.34 7.62
C CYS A 145 -36.05 -5.45 6.36
N HIS A 146 -36.27 -6.67 5.87
CA HIS A 146 -36.99 -6.96 4.62
C HIS A 146 -36.43 -6.23 3.37
N THR A 147 -35.18 -5.80 3.43
CA THR A 147 -34.42 -5.21 2.31
C THR A 147 -33.44 -6.23 1.74
N ASP A 148 -33.12 -6.10 0.45
CA ASP A 148 -32.10 -6.93 -0.19
C ASP A 148 -30.74 -6.79 0.51
N PHE A 149 -30.03 -7.90 0.66
CA PHE A 149 -28.68 -7.87 1.23
C PHE A 149 -27.70 -7.17 0.28
N SER A 150 -27.24 -5.99 0.70
CA SER A 150 -26.11 -5.29 0.09
C SER A 150 -24.91 -5.23 1.06
N VAL A 151 -23.73 -4.91 0.53
CA VAL A 151 -22.55 -4.72 1.39
C VAL A 151 -22.73 -3.52 2.32
N THR A 152 -23.38 -2.44 1.87
CA THR A 152 -23.70 -1.28 2.71
C THR A 152 -24.69 -1.66 3.80
N HIS A 153 -25.70 -2.46 3.46
CA HIS A 153 -26.68 -2.94 4.42
C HIS A 153 -26.01 -3.75 5.53
N ILE A 154 -25.13 -4.70 5.19
CA ILE A 154 -24.45 -5.54 6.19
C ILE A 154 -23.44 -4.71 7.02
N LEU A 155 -22.61 -3.91 6.36
CA LEU A 155 -21.48 -3.24 6.99
C LEU A 155 -21.80 -1.87 7.60
N ILE A 156 -22.97 -1.28 7.34
CA ILE A 156 -23.31 0.08 7.78
C ILE A 156 -24.71 0.14 8.40
N GLU A 157 -25.75 -0.34 7.71
CA GLU A 157 -27.13 0.03 8.03
C GLU A 157 -27.86 -0.99 8.93
N CYS A 158 -27.68 -2.29 8.71
CA CYS A 158 -28.55 -3.32 9.26
C CYS A 158 -28.41 -3.41 10.79
N PRO A 159 -29.50 -3.27 11.58
CA PRO A 159 -29.46 -3.39 13.02
C PRO A 159 -29.03 -4.77 13.52
N SER A 160 -29.41 -5.84 12.81
CA SER A 160 -29.05 -7.23 13.17
C SER A 160 -27.52 -7.45 13.17
N PHE A 161 -26.79 -6.73 12.33
CA PHE A 161 -25.33 -6.79 12.26
C PHE A 161 -24.62 -5.78 13.16
N LYS A 162 -25.35 -4.94 13.91
CA LYS A 162 -24.74 -3.88 14.74
C LYS A 162 -23.73 -4.43 15.75
N SER A 163 -24.07 -5.49 16.48
CA SER A 163 -23.18 -6.13 17.44
C SER A 163 -21.91 -6.70 16.79
N HIS A 164 -22.03 -7.26 15.58
CA HIS A 164 -20.88 -7.74 14.82
C HIS A 164 -19.98 -6.60 14.33
N ARG A 165 -20.59 -5.47 13.93
CA ARG A 165 -19.84 -4.27 13.59
C ARG A 165 -19.11 -3.72 14.80
N GLU A 166 -19.77 -3.68 15.95
CA GLU A 166 -19.16 -3.26 17.20
C GLU A 166 -18.01 -4.21 17.59
N TYR A 167 -18.22 -5.52 17.50
CA TYR A 167 -17.16 -6.48 17.80
C TYR A 167 -15.95 -6.37 16.85
N HIS A 168 -16.18 -6.32 15.53
CA HIS A 168 -15.10 -6.37 14.53
C HIS A 168 -14.49 -5.01 14.15
N PHE A 169 -15.27 -3.93 14.18
CA PHE A 169 -14.81 -2.58 13.84
C PHE A 169 -14.61 -1.68 15.07
N ASN A 170 -15.24 -2.02 16.20
CA ASN A 170 -15.08 -1.35 17.49
C ASN A 170 -14.24 -2.20 18.46
N SER A 171 -13.53 -3.22 17.95
CA SER A 171 -12.39 -3.79 18.66
C SER A 171 -11.47 -2.64 19.05
N GLN A 172 -11.31 -2.45 20.37
CA GLN A 172 -10.24 -1.68 20.96
C GLN A 172 -8.94 -2.17 20.36
N SER A 173 -8.52 -1.52 19.27
CA SER A 173 -7.19 -1.67 18.73
C SER A 173 -6.28 -1.06 19.79
N LEU A 174 -5.64 -1.93 20.57
CA LEU A 174 -4.41 -1.60 21.29
C LEU A 174 -3.59 -0.61 20.44
N THR A 175 -3.19 0.51 21.06
CA THR A 175 -2.47 1.70 20.55
C THR A 175 -3.26 2.96 20.15
N LEU A 176 -4.58 3.06 20.35
CA LEU A 176 -5.30 4.36 20.29
C LEU A 176 -5.64 4.96 21.66
N GLN A 177 -5.76 4.14 22.71
CA GLN A 177 -6.22 4.59 24.03
C GLN A 177 -5.20 5.53 24.72
N ASP A 178 -3.91 5.18 24.68
CA ASP A 178 -2.84 5.97 25.34
C ASP A 178 -2.67 7.36 24.71
N LEU A 179 -2.91 7.48 23.41
CA LEU A 179 -2.80 8.75 22.69
C LEU A 179 -4.10 9.57 22.69
N VAL A 180 -5.27 8.92 22.85
CA VAL A 180 -6.54 9.60 23.14
C VAL A 180 -6.51 10.16 24.57
N GLU A 181 -5.88 9.49 25.53
CA GLU A 181 -5.63 10.04 26.87
C GLU A 181 -4.75 11.29 26.82
N ILE A 182 -3.68 11.31 26.02
CA ILE A 182 -2.84 12.50 25.83
C ILE A 182 -3.65 13.70 25.31
N SER A 183 -4.69 13.47 24.50
CA SER A 183 -5.56 14.55 24.00
C SER A 183 -6.41 15.25 25.07
N ASN A 184 -6.50 14.68 26.28
CA ASN A 184 -7.18 15.27 27.44
C ASN A 184 -6.26 16.15 28.31
N TYR A 185 -4.95 16.18 28.03
CA TYR A 185 -3.98 17.00 28.73
C TYR A 185 -3.64 18.27 27.92
N PRO A 186 -3.17 19.35 28.56
CA PRO A 186 -2.71 20.53 27.84
C PRO A 186 -1.57 20.19 26.88
N ALA A 187 -1.49 20.90 25.76
CA ALA A 187 -0.42 20.72 24.78
C ALA A 187 0.95 21.01 25.43
N ASP A 188 1.78 19.98 25.51
CA ASP A 188 3.13 20.02 26.10
C ASP A 188 4.03 18.98 25.41
N ASN A 189 5.25 18.80 25.91
CA ASN A 189 6.24 17.86 25.44
C ASN A 189 6.09 16.50 26.13
N TYR A 190 5.84 15.46 25.35
CA TYR A 190 5.64 14.10 25.80
C TYR A 190 6.72 13.16 25.23
N ILE A 191 7.16 12.21 26.05
CA ILE A 191 8.04 11.13 25.62
C ILE A 191 7.30 9.81 25.86
N ILE A 192 7.16 9.01 24.80
CA ILE A 192 6.56 7.68 24.85
C ILE A 192 7.69 6.65 24.80
N TYR A 193 7.79 5.85 25.85
CA TYR A 193 8.73 4.74 25.92
C TYR A 193 8.08 3.46 25.41
N SER A 194 8.74 2.73 24.52
CA SER A 194 8.30 1.41 24.06
C SER A 194 9.47 0.44 24.05
N ASP A 195 9.25 -0.78 24.51
CA ASP A 195 10.26 -1.83 24.51
C ASP A 195 10.37 -2.61 23.20
N SER A 196 9.42 -2.37 22.28
CA SER A 196 9.39 -2.99 20.98
C SER A 196 10.25 -2.22 19.98
N LEU A 197 11.54 -2.58 19.91
CA LEU A 197 12.49 -1.99 18.97
C LEU A 197 11.99 -2.07 17.53
N SER A 198 11.35 -3.18 17.17
CA SER A 198 10.79 -3.42 15.85
C SER A 198 9.64 -2.46 15.52
N VAL A 199 8.82 -2.07 16.50
CA VAL A 199 7.74 -1.08 16.32
C VAL A 199 8.34 0.31 16.10
N ILE A 200 9.32 0.72 16.90
CA ILE A 200 9.98 2.03 16.74
C ILE A 200 10.68 2.13 15.39
N GLN A 201 11.39 1.08 14.97
CA GLN A 201 11.99 0.99 13.64
C GLN A 201 10.95 0.98 12.53
N ALA A 202 9.82 0.30 12.73
CA ALA A 202 8.73 0.26 11.76
C ALA A 202 8.05 1.63 11.60
N LEU A 203 7.99 2.45 12.64
CA LEU A 203 7.45 3.82 12.62
C LEU A 203 8.44 4.84 12.03
N SER A 204 9.74 4.66 12.26
CA SER A 204 10.77 5.54 11.69
C SER A 204 11.05 5.28 10.20
N SER A 205 10.76 4.07 9.72
CA SER A 205 10.99 3.65 8.34
C SER A 205 9.73 3.04 7.71
N LEU A 206 8.73 3.89 7.46
CA LEU A 206 7.53 3.44 6.77
C LEU A 206 7.82 3.08 5.32
N HIS A 207 7.41 1.87 4.96
CA HIS A 207 7.42 1.39 3.60
C HIS A 207 6.00 1.18 3.14
N ARG A 208 5.81 1.09 1.82
CA ARG A 208 4.53 0.72 1.23
C ARG A 208 3.97 -0.56 1.87
N HIS A 209 4.77 -1.52 2.34
CA HIS A 209 4.27 -2.77 2.92
C HIS A 209 4.21 -2.80 4.47
N SER A 210 4.34 -1.66 5.16
CA SER A 210 4.28 -1.60 6.62
C SER A 210 2.91 -2.04 7.17
N HIS A 211 2.88 -2.49 8.42
CA HIS A 211 1.65 -2.99 9.05
C HIS A 211 0.59 -1.87 9.15
N PRO A 212 -0.71 -2.14 8.89
CA PRO A 212 -1.78 -1.13 8.99
C PRO A 212 -1.80 -0.37 10.31
N LEU A 213 -1.49 -1.04 11.44
CA LEU A 213 -1.40 -0.39 12.75
C LEU A 213 -0.32 0.70 12.82
N ALA A 214 0.81 0.54 12.11
CA ALA A 214 1.85 1.56 12.08
C ALA A 214 1.34 2.85 11.40
N PHE A 215 0.51 2.72 10.36
CA PHE A 215 -0.16 3.87 9.74
C PHE A 215 -1.18 4.52 10.67
N SER A 216 -1.97 3.73 11.41
CA SER A 216 -2.93 4.26 12.39
C SER A 216 -2.24 5.04 13.52
N ILE A 217 -1.10 4.55 14.00
CA ILE A 217 -0.29 5.20 15.03
C ILE A 217 0.24 6.55 14.52
N LEU A 218 0.74 6.61 13.28
CA LEU A 218 1.25 7.85 12.70
C LEU A 218 0.17 8.88 12.36
N ASP A 219 -0.95 8.45 11.78
CA ASP A 219 -2.10 9.32 11.54
C ASP A 219 -2.55 9.99 12.84
N LEU A 220 -2.53 9.25 13.95
CA LEU A 220 -2.86 9.82 15.24
C LEU A 220 -1.76 10.71 15.81
N HIS A 221 -0.49 10.33 15.70
CA HIS A 221 0.65 11.17 16.04
C HIS A 221 0.56 12.54 15.32
N ASP A 222 0.33 12.53 14.01
CA ASP A 222 0.23 13.75 13.21
C ASP A 222 -0.95 14.62 13.64
N ARG A 223 -2.09 14.02 13.97
CA ARG A 223 -3.23 14.75 14.56
C ARG A 223 -2.89 15.43 15.89
N LEU A 224 -2.08 14.81 16.74
CA LEU A 224 -1.65 15.40 18.01
C LEU A 224 -0.62 16.50 17.81
N VAL A 225 0.33 16.33 16.88
CA VAL A 225 1.26 17.39 16.49
C VAL A 225 0.52 18.61 15.94
N CYS A 226 -0.50 18.41 15.11
CA CYS A 226 -1.36 19.50 14.62
C CYS A 226 -2.11 20.24 15.73
N LYS A 227 -2.32 19.61 16.89
CA LYS A 227 -2.93 20.24 18.09
C LYS A 227 -1.90 20.91 19.00
N GLY A 228 -0.62 20.94 18.63
CA GLY A 228 0.45 21.61 19.37
C GLY A 228 1.25 20.71 20.33
N PHE A 229 1.03 19.39 20.29
CA PHE A 229 1.80 18.45 21.11
C PHE A 229 3.17 18.17 20.47
N SER A 230 4.19 18.03 21.30
CA SER A 230 5.53 17.59 20.88
C SER A 230 5.74 16.18 21.42
N ILE A 231 5.80 15.17 20.56
CA ILE A 231 5.83 13.75 20.97
C ILE A 231 7.13 13.10 20.48
N LEU A 232 7.91 12.54 21.41
CA LEU A 232 9.12 11.78 21.12
C LEU A 232 8.91 10.30 21.42
N LEU A 233 9.28 9.41 20.49
CA LEU A 233 9.29 7.96 20.70
C LEU A 233 10.69 7.50 21.12
N CYS A 234 10.80 6.80 22.25
CA CYS A 234 12.07 6.31 22.78
C CYS A 234 12.02 4.79 23.01
N TRP A 235 13.08 4.09 22.60
CA TRP A 235 13.20 2.65 22.84
C TRP A 235 13.80 2.37 24.22
N VAL A 236 13.22 1.39 24.93
CA VAL A 236 13.77 0.88 26.19
C VAL A 236 13.93 -0.64 26.14
N PRO A 237 14.96 -1.23 26.77
CA PRO A 237 15.05 -2.68 26.89
C PRO A 237 13.93 -3.24 27.80
N SER A 238 13.31 -4.35 27.38
CA SER A 238 12.33 -5.08 28.19
C SER A 238 13.01 -5.91 29.29
N HIS A 239 12.30 -6.12 30.40
CA HIS A 239 12.68 -7.04 31.50
C HIS A 239 14.04 -6.76 32.19
N VAL A 240 14.44 -5.50 32.29
CA VAL A 240 15.69 -5.09 32.96
C VAL A 240 15.48 -4.30 34.26
N GLY A 241 14.30 -4.34 34.89
CA GLY A 241 14.04 -3.63 36.15
C GLY A 241 13.55 -2.20 36.00
N ILE A 242 13.15 -1.74 34.80
CA ILE A 242 12.58 -0.40 34.61
C ILE A 242 11.12 -0.44 35.07
N SER A 243 10.85 0.10 36.26
CA SER A 243 9.54 0.04 36.91
C SER A 243 8.38 0.47 36.02
N GLY A 244 8.53 1.56 35.25
CA GLY A 244 7.49 2.03 34.32
C GLY A 244 7.18 1.04 33.19
N ASN A 245 8.21 0.39 32.62
CA ASN A 245 8.02 -0.61 31.56
C ASN A 245 7.40 -1.89 32.13
N GLU A 246 7.81 -2.32 33.32
CA GLU A 246 7.26 -3.49 33.98
C GLU A 246 5.78 -3.31 34.33
N ILE A 247 5.38 -2.12 34.78
CA ILE A 247 3.97 -1.78 35.02
C ILE A 247 3.17 -1.86 33.70
N ALA A 248 3.71 -1.30 32.62
CA ALA A 248 3.07 -1.35 31.30
C ALA A 248 2.93 -2.80 30.78
N ASP A 249 3.96 -3.63 30.93
CA ASP A 249 3.95 -5.05 30.57
C ASP A 249 2.90 -5.83 31.37
N ILE A 250 2.80 -5.58 32.68
CA ILE A 250 1.80 -6.22 33.54
C ILE A 250 0.39 -5.80 33.11
N ALA A 251 0.18 -4.51 32.83
CA ALA A 251 -1.10 -4.01 32.33
C ALA A 251 -1.49 -4.65 30.98
N ALA A 252 -0.55 -4.76 30.05
CA ALA A 252 -0.76 -5.39 28.75
C ALA A 252 -1.08 -6.89 28.87
N LYS A 253 -0.38 -7.61 29.76
CA LYS A 253 -0.65 -9.03 30.05
C LYS A 253 -2.04 -9.23 30.65
N ASN A 254 -2.44 -8.37 31.59
CA ASN A 254 -3.77 -8.44 32.20
C ASN A 254 -4.87 -8.12 31.19
N ALA A 255 -4.67 -7.14 30.30
CA ALA A 255 -5.62 -6.82 29.22
C ALA A 255 -5.76 -7.98 28.22
N SER A 256 -4.66 -8.67 27.91
CA SER A 256 -4.65 -9.83 27.01
C SER A 256 -5.32 -11.08 27.60
N ALA A 257 -5.50 -11.14 28.93
CA ALA A 257 -6.21 -12.22 29.60
C ALA A 257 -7.75 -12.02 29.62
N VAL A 258 -8.22 -10.78 29.44
CA VAL A 258 -9.65 -10.42 29.42
C VAL A 258 -10.25 -10.53 28.01
N LEU A 259 -9.42 -10.40 26.97
CA LEU A 259 -9.83 -10.56 25.59
C LEU A 259 -9.76 -12.04 25.21
N ASP A 260 -10.90 -12.66 24.95
CA ASP A 260 -10.97 -14.04 24.45
C ASP A 260 -10.12 -14.13 23.16
N ASN A 261 -8.96 -14.80 23.27
CA ASN A 261 -7.85 -14.68 22.32
C ASN A 261 -8.20 -15.30 20.97
N SER A 262 -8.86 -14.55 20.09
CA SER A 262 -8.89 -14.87 18.67
C SER A 262 -7.52 -14.52 18.07
N THR A 263 -6.65 -15.52 17.98
CA THR A 263 -5.38 -15.44 17.24
C THR A 263 -5.58 -14.70 15.91
N PRO A 264 -4.76 -13.69 15.56
CA PRO A 264 -4.91 -12.94 14.31
C PRO A 264 -5.05 -13.87 13.10
N LEU A 265 -5.95 -13.55 12.17
CA LEU A 265 -6.27 -14.40 10.99
C LEU A 265 -5.01 -14.82 10.20
N LYS A 266 -3.96 -13.99 10.21
CA LYS A 266 -2.68 -14.27 9.55
C LYS A 266 -1.91 -15.41 10.23
N ASP A 267 -1.97 -15.47 11.56
CA ASP A 267 -1.37 -16.54 12.36
C ASP A 267 -2.23 -17.80 12.25
N PHE A 268 -3.55 -17.65 12.23
CA PHE A 268 -4.47 -18.78 11.95
C PHE A 268 -4.24 -19.37 10.55
N LYS A 269 -3.99 -18.53 9.53
CA LYS A 269 -3.62 -18.97 8.17
C LYS A 269 -2.29 -19.71 8.16
N HIS A 270 -1.32 -19.30 8.99
CA HIS A 270 -0.06 -20.02 9.14
C HIS A 270 -0.30 -21.41 9.74
N TYR A 271 -1.07 -21.52 10.82
CA TYR A 271 -1.42 -22.81 11.42
C TYR A 271 -2.24 -23.72 10.50
N ILE A 272 -3.20 -23.17 9.75
CA ILE A 272 -3.95 -23.92 8.72
C ILE A 272 -2.99 -24.43 7.64
N ASN A 273 -2.10 -23.58 7.12
CA ASN A 273 -1.16 -23.99 6.09
C ASN A 273 -0.19 -25.07 6.60
N LEU A 274 0.29 -24.95 7.84
CA LEU A 274 1.11 -25.99 8.48
C LEU A 274 0.35 -27.31 8.62
N ALA A 275 -0.90 -27.27 9.09
CA ALA A 275 -1.73 -28.47 9.23
C ALA A 275 -2.04 -29.12 7.87
N LEU A 276 -2.33 -28.32 6.84
CA LEU A 276 -2.55 -28.79 5.47
C LEU A 276 -1.27 -29.39 4.86
N HIS A 277 -0.12 -28.72 5.04
CA HIS A 277 1.16 -29.24 4.59
C HIS A 277 1.51 -30.57 5.28
N SER A 278 1.35 -30.64 6.61
CA SER A 278 1.60 -31.87 7.38
C SER A 278 0.69 -33.03 6.93
N ARG A 279 -0.60 -32.77 6.72
CA ARG A 279 -1.54 -33.78 6.18
C ARG A 279 -1.18 -34.22 4.77
N TRP A 280 -0.75 -33.28 3.91
CA TRP A 280 -0.33 -33.60 2.55
C TRP A 280 0.96 -34.42 2.55
N GLU A 281 1.94 -34.06 3.37
CA GLU A 281 3.20 -34.79 3.52
C GLU A 281 2.98 -36.21 4.05
N ASN A 282 2.11 -36.39 5.06
CA ASN A 282 1.75 -37.72 5.55
C ASN A 282 1.09 -38.59 4.45
N ARG A 283 0.22 -38.00 3.64
CA ARG A 283 -0.43 -38.70 2.51
C ARG A 283 0.54 -38.96 1.34
N TRP A 284 1.54 -38.11 1.16
CA TRP A 284 2.57 -38.29 0.16
C TRP A 284 3.51 -39.43 0.56
N ASN A 285 3.97 -39.44 1.80
CA ASN A 285 4.86 -40.46 2.36
C ASN A 285 4.20 -41.85 2.44
N SER A 286 2.87 -41.91 2.59
CA SER A 286 2.14 -43.19 2.55
C SER A 286 1.98 -43.77 1.14
N GLN A 287 2.30 -43.00 0.09
CA GLN A 287 2.24 -43.41 -1.31
C GLN A 287 3.63 -43.72 -1.88
N SER A 288 4.33 -44.68 -1.25
CA SER A 288 5.72 -45.02 -1.53
C SER A 288 5.97 -45.71 -2.88
N MET A 289 4.92 -46.21 -3.55
CA MET A 289 5.01 -46.98 -4.81
C MET A 289 4.74 -46.14 -6.06
N ASN A 290 4.92 -44.81 -5.98
CA ASN A 290 4.54 -43.90 -7.05
C ASN A 290 5.79 -43.32 -7.72
N LYS A 291 5.90 -43.41 -9.06
CA LYS A 291 7.01 -42.82 -9.84
C LYS A 291 7.32 -41.36 -9.42
N PRO A 292 6.33 -40.46 -9.23
CA PRO A 292 6.59 -39.11 -8.76
C PRO A 292 7.21 -39.00 -7.35
N HIS A 293 6.93 -39.94 -6.44
CA HIS A 293 7.48 -39.95 -5.08
C HIS A 293 8.99 -40.25 -5.10
N SER A 294 9.44 -41.16 -5.97
CA SER A 294 10.87 -41.46 -6.14
C SER A 294 11.70 -40.24 -6.61
N ILE A 295 11.07 -39.34 -7.36
CA ILE A 295 11.69 -38.11 -7.88
C ILE A 295 11.60 -36.98 -6.86
N LYS A 296 10.55 -36.97 -6.03
CA LYS A 296 10.26 -35.91 -5.08
C LYS A 296 9.80 -36.50 -3.74
N PRO A 297 10.71 -36.82 -2.82
CA PRO A 297 10.34 -37.43 -1.55
C PRO A 297 9.70 -36.44 -0.56
N VAL A 298 9.90 -35.12 -0.75
CA VAL A 298 9.42 -34.08 0.18
C VAL A 298 8.48 -33.10 -0.53
N VAL A 299 7.44 -32.66 0.17
CA VAL A 299 6.37 -31.79 -0.36
C VAL A 299 6.75 -30.31 -0.32
N THR A 300 7.99 -29.98 -0.69
CA THR A 300 8.49 -28.60 -0.79
C THR A 300 8.47 -28.09 -2.23
N PRO A 301 8.25 -26.78 -2.46
CA PRO A 301 8.39 -26.21 -3.80
C PRO A 301 9.77 -26.48 -4.40
N TRP A 302 9.85 -26.77 -5.70
CA TRP A 302 11.14 -26.83 -6.38
C TRP A 302 11.74 -25.42 -6.48
N PRO A 303 13.08 -25.29 -6.52
CA PRO A 303 13.73 -24.01 -6.83
C PRO A 303 13.18 -23.47 -8.16
N ILE A 304 12.73 -22.22 -8.15
CA ILE A 304 12.17 -21.55 -9.33
C ILE A 304 13.33 -21.05 -10.18
N LEU A 305 13.39 -21.43 -11.46
CA LEU A 305 14.34 -20.85 -12.39
C LEU A 305 13.81 -19.51 -12.91
N THR A 306 14.71 -18.62 -13.31
CA THR A 306 14.36 -17.28 -13.81
C THR A 306 13.50 -17.29 -15.08
N ASN A 307 13.36 -18.45 -15.74
CA ASN A 307 12.62 -18.62 -16.99
C ASN A 307 11.68 -19.83 -16.94
N ARG A 308 10.38 -19.59 -17.18
CA ARG A 308 9.33 -20.62 -17.27
C ARG A 308 9.63 -21.73 -18.28
N LYS A 309 10.30 -21.42 -19.40
CA LYS A 309 10.71 -22.43 -20.39
C LYS A 309 11.72 -23.41 -19.77
N ALA A 310 12.67 -22.90 -18.98
CA ALA A 310 13.65 -23.73 -18.28
C ALA A 310 12.99 -24.60 -17.21
N ASP A 311 12.07 -24.05 -16.42
CA ASP A 311 11.29 -24.83 -15.43
C ASP A 311 10.50 -25.96 -16.09
N THR A 312 9.88 -25.68 -17.24
CA THR A 312 9.11 -26.69 -18.00
C THR A 312 10.01 -27.82 -18.50
N ILE A 313 11.18 -27.49 -19.04
CA ILE A 313 12.17 -28.48 -19.52
C ILE A 313 12.65 -29.34 -18.36
N VAL A 314 13.08 -28.71 -17.24
CA VAL A 314 13.58 -29.43 -16.06
C VAL A 314 12.50 -30.30 -15.42
N THR A 315 11.26 -29.82 -15.33
CA THR A 315 10.14 -30.61 -14.81
C THR A 315 9.85 -31.83 -15.70
N ARG A 316 9.87 -31.65 -17.02
CA ARG A 316 9.68 -32.75 -17.98
C ARG A 316 10.82 -33.77 -17.91
N LEU A 317 12.07 -33.32 -17.78
CA LEU A 317 13.23 -34.20 -17.59
C LEU A 317 13.09 -35.02 -16.30
N ARG A 318 12.75 -34.37 -15.18
CA ARG A 318 12.57 -35.02 -13.87
C ARG A 318 11.51 -36.11 -13.88
N VAL A 319 10.35 -35.87 -14.51
CA VAL A 319 9.26 -36.86 -14.60
C VAL A 319 9.46 -37.83 -15.77
N GLY A 320 10.52 -37.65 -16.57
CA GLY A 320 10.81 -38.47 -17.73
C GLY A 320 9.80 -38.29 -18.87
N HIS A 321 9.16 -37.12 -18.99
CA HIS A 321 8.25 -36.77 -20.09
C HIS A 321 9.00 -36.06 -21.23
N THR A 322 9.94 -36.77 -21.84
CA THR A 322 10.71 -36.28 -22.99
C THR A 322 10.20 -36.91 -24.29
N ARG A 323 10.57 -36.33 -25.43
CA ARG A 323 10.26 -36.95 -26.73
C ARG A 323 10.88 -38.33 -26.86
N TYR A 324 12.04 -38.60 -26.27
CA TYR A 324 12.68 -39.93 -26.35
C TYR A 324 11.90 -40.98 -25.54
N THR A 325 11.45 -40.62 -24.34
CA THR A 325 10.80 -41.55 -23.39
C THR A 325 9.28 -41.67 -23.57
N HIS A 326 8.60 -40.68 -24.15
CA HIS A 326 7.13 -40.65 -24.29
C HIS A 326 6.62 -40.64 -25.74
N ARG A 327 7.49 -40.56 -26.76
CA ARG A 327 7.04 -40.57 -28.18
C ARG A 327 6.26 -41.84 -28.53
N HIS A 328 6.69 -43.00 -28.02
CA HIS A 328 6.02 -44.26 -28.32
C HIS A 328 4.56 -44.26 -27.84
N LEU A 329 4.27 -43.67 -26.67
CA LEU A 329 2.89 -43.49 -26.17
C LEU A 329 2.05 -42.55 -27.04
N LEU A 330 2.66 -41.49 -27.59
CA LEU A 330 1.98 -40.52 -28.45
C LEU A 330 1.71 -41.07 -29.87
N MET A 331 2.56 -41.98 -30.34
CA MET A 331 2.48 -42.59 -31.68
C MET A 331 1.86 -44.00 -31.68
N GLY A 332 1.52 -44.54 -30.49
CA GLY A 332 1.01 -45.90 -30.35
C GLY A 332 2.04 -47.00 -30.65
N GLU A 333 3.33 -46.68 -30.61
CA GLU A 333 4.44 -47.59 -30.88
C GLU A 333 4.84 -48.36 -29.61
N GLN A 334 5.50 -49.50 -29.77
CA GLN A 334 6.06 -50.26 -28.64
C GLN A 334 7.14 -49.44 -27.90
N ALA A 335 7.22 -49.61 -26.59
CA ALA A 335 8.19 -48.90 -25.78
C ALA A 335 9.62 -49.29 -26.21
N PRO A 336 10.51 -48.32 -26.50
CA PRO A 336 11.86 -48.61 -26.96
C PRO A 336 12.66 -49.24 -25.82
N MET A 337 13.24 -50.43 -26.06
CA MET A 337 14.09 -51.09 -25.07
C MET A 337 15.56 -50.75 -25.28
N CYS A 338 16.30 -50.59 -24.19
CA CYS A 338 17.75 -50.43 -24.24
C CYS A 338 18.41 -51.72 -24.70
N THR A 339 19.16 -51.66 -25.79
CA THR A 339 19.81 -52.84 -26.40
C THR A 339 20.95 -53.43 -25.57
N GLN A 340 21.45 -52.70 -24.56
CA GLN A 340 22.53 -53.19 -23.69
C GLN A 340 22.04 -53.80 -22.38
N CYS A 341 20.92 -53.33 -21.81
CA CYS A 341 20.42 -53.80 -20.52
C CYS A 341 19.00 -54.39 -20.57
N ASN A 342 18.35 -54.42 -21.73
CA ASN A 342 16.98 -54.92 -21.94
C ASN A 342 15.92 -54.28 -21.01
N CYS A 343 16.18 -53.07 -20.52
CA CYS A 343 15.22 -52.27 -19.77
C CYS A 343 14.44 -51.34 -20.72
N ILE A 344 13.18 -51.07 -20.38
CA ILE A 344 12.29 -50.08 -21.03
C ILE A 344 12.61 -48.66 -20.54
#